data_AF-A0A9X2ZDX7-F1
#
_entry.id   AF-A0A9X2ZDX7-F1
#
_cell.length_a   1.000
_cell.length_b   1.000
_cell.length_c   1.000
_cell.angle_alpha   90.00
_cell.angle_beta   90.00
_cell.angle_gamma   90.00
#
_symmetry.space_group_name_H-M   'P 1'
#
loop_
_entity.id
_entity.type
_entity.pdbx_description
1 polymer ?
#
loop_
_entity_poly.entity_id
_entity_poly.type
_entity_poly.pdbx_seq_one_letter_code
_entity_poly.pdbx_strand_id
1 'polypeptide(L)'
;MSDSGLATLPAYEPLLRDIVNLKRVRSAGRTGSWMERSFRRGWGRILHVEDAPETASFRPAAIEETAEAILATRLADVSAPVLREHGLSAEATREIRVRGFEEAPLPDSPLRDSLREAISSKDAAGEPVDEGESPGFVDALCEQPRAGVTAPGTSRLMLTPTESHGDHCGAVAVFGVLLAPLFGADVATTYLIGLAHHLHNATLPDAGHAGDVILGDSAGALIDAGRERAMRAIPEELHDPIHSALAHTEHVDSPEARTFHAADALDRVLEIAWHAQTADFSLDVALDEYNLVHEGFAQDWQQRVLDASIFS
;
A
#
# COMPACT_ATOMS: atom_id res chain seq x y z
N MET A 1 14.43 -17.79 19.11
CA MET A 1 13.81 -16.96 18.06
C MET A 1 14.88 -16.70 17.03
N SER A 2 14.78 -17.21 15.80
CA SER A 2 15.85 -16.96 14.84
C SER A 2 15.69 -15.55 14.28
N ASP A 3 16.71 -14.71 14.47
CA ASP A 3 16.89 -13.41 13.81
C ASP A 3 16.98 -13.51 12.26
N SER A 4 16.68 -14.67 11.68
CA SER A 4 16.83 -14.97 10.26
C SER A 4 15.88 -14.16 9.37
N GLY A 5 14.64 -13.92 9.80
CA GLY A 5 13.69 -13.09 9.05
C GLY A 5 14.14 -11.63 8.97
N LEU A 6 14.64 -11.08 10.09
CA LEU A 6 15.16 -9.72 10.16
C LEU A 6 16.44 -9.54 9.34
N ALA A 7 17.29 -10.57 9.26
CA ALA A 7 18.50 -10.53 8.43
C ALA A 7 18.21 -10.42 6.92
N THR A 8 17.05 -10.90 6.45
CA THR A 8 16.62 -10.84 5.04
C THR A 8 15.83 -9.57 4.71
N LEU A 9 15.27 -8.89 5.72
CA LEU A 9 14.46 -7.68 5.56
C LEU A 9 15.08 -6.60 4.64
N PRO A 10 16.40 -6.30 4.71
CA PRO A 10 17.00 -5.28 3.84
C PRO A 10 16.85 -5.58 2.35
N ALA A 11 16.70 -6.84 1.94
CA ALA A 11 16.48 -7.20 0.54
C ALA A 11 15.11 -6.73 0.01
N TYR A 12 14.12 -6.53 0.88
CA TYR A 12 12.79 -6.05 0.50
C TYR A 12 12.72 -4.52 0.43
N GLU A 13 13.61 -3.81 1.13
CA GLU A 13 13.56 -2.36 1.27
C GLU A 13 13.41 -1.59 -0.06
N PRO A 14 14.13 -1.93 -1.15
CA PRO A 14 13.96 -1.23 -2.43
C PRO A 14 12.52 -1.32 -2.96
N LEU A 15 11.90 -2.50 -2.92
CA LEU A 15 10.51 -2.69 -3.37
C LEU A 15 9.53 -1.97 -2.44
N LEU A 16 9.74 -2.04 -1.11
CA LEU A 16 8.87 -1.37 -0.15
C LEU A 16 8.91 0.16 -0.33
N ARG A 17 10.08 0.74 -0.61
CA ARG A 17 10.23 2.16 -0.97
C ARG A 17 9.45 2.50 -2.24
N ASP A 18 9.56 1.66 -3.26
CA ASP A 18 8.83 1.86 -4.51
C ASP A 18 7.31 1.79 -4.30
N ILE A 19 6.81 0.92 -3.42
CA ILE A 19 5.39 0.82 -3.08
C ILE A 19 4.91 2.08 -2.32
N VAL A 20 5.71 2.66 -1.43
CA VAL A 20 5.36 3.93 -0.74
C VAL A 20 5.16 5.08 -1.73
N ASN A 21 5.85 5.08 -2.87
CA ASN A 21 5.64 6.07 -3.93
C ASN A 21 4.22 5.99 -4.53
N LEU A 22 3.55 4.83 -4.47
CA LEU A 22 2.20 4.64 -5.02
C LEU A 22 1.13 5.46 -4.29
N LYS A 23 1.38 5.87 -3.04
CA LYS A 23 0.54 6.82 -2.29
C LYS A 23 0.51 8.22 -2.94
N ARG A 24 1.42 8.51 -3.87
CA ARG A 24 1.49 9.76 -4.64
C ARG A 24 1.11 9.62 -6.10
N VAL A 25 0.96 8.39 -6.61
CA VAL A 25 0.58 8.15 -8.00
C VAL A 25 -0.89 8.49 -8.19
N ARG A 26 -1.17 9.52 -9.00
CA ARG A 26 -2.51 9.97 -9.36
C ARG A 26 -2.68 9.94 -10.87
N SER A 27 -3.91 9.70 -11.32
CA SER A 27 -4.23 9.54 -12.73
C SER A 27 -5.43 10.38 -13.13
N ALA A 28 -5.42 10.84 -14.38
CA ALA A 28 -6.53 11.62 -14.91
C ALA A 28 -7.84 10.81 -14.85
N GLY A 29 -8.92 11.45 -14.39
CA GLY A 29 -10.24 10.84 -14.31
C GLY A 29 -10.45 9.85 -13.16
N ARG A 30 -9.47 9.70 -12.26
CA ARG A 30 -9.57 8.81 -11.09
C ARG A 30 -9.38 9.60 -9.80
N THR A 31 -10.18 9.28 -8.79
CA THR A 31 -10.08 9.88 -7.46
C THR A 31 -9.01 9.16 -6.63
N GLY A 32 -8.30 9.92 -5.80
CA GLY A 32 -7.32 9.38 -4.86
C GLY A 32 -5.99 8.95 -5.48
N SER A 33 -5.10 8.48 -4.62
CA SER A 33 -3.84 7.85 -5.02
C SER A 33 -4.07 6.44 -5.59
N TRP A 34 -3.05 5.83 -6.18
CA TRP A 34 -3.09 4.42 -6.56
C TRP A 34 -3.32 3.53 -5.34
N MET A 35 -2.64 3.83 -4.22
CA MET A 35 -2.73 3.03 -3.01
C MET A 35 -4.12 3.11 -2.36
N GLU A 36 -4.74 4.30 -2.32
CA GLU A 36 -6.14 4.45 -1.87
C GLU A 36 -7.12 3.65 -2.74
N ARG A 37 -6.89 3.60 -4.07
CA ARG A 37 -7.72 2.78 -4.94
C ARG A 37 -7.50 1.29 -4.70
N SER A 38 -6.27 0.86 -4.42
CA SER A 38 -6.00 -0.53 -4.01
C SER A 38 -6.66 -0.87 -2.68
N PHE A 39 -6.60 0.02 -1.69
CA PHE A 39 -7.32 -0.12 -0.43
C PHE A 39 -8.84 -0.26 -0.63
N ARG A 40 -9.45 0.57 -1.48
CA ARG A 40 -10.87 0.46 -1.85
C ARG A 40 -11.20 -0.86 -2.52
N ARG A 41 -10.42 -1.29 -3.51
CA ARG A 41 -10.61 -2.60 -4.17
C ARG A 41 -10.44 -3.76 -3.21
N GLY A 42 -9.47 -3.66 -2.30
CA GLY A 42 -9.24 -4.61 -1.22
C GLY A 42 -10.50 -4.80 -0.39
N TRP A 43 -11.03 -3.73 0.19
CA TRP A 43 -12.29 -3.79 0.93
C TRP A 43 -13.47 -4.25 0.07
N GLY A 44 -13.58 -3.79 -1.17
CA GLY A 44 -14.60 -4.25 -2.11
C GLY A 44 -14.58 -5.76 -2.28
N ARG A 45 -13.40 -6.37 -2.42
CA ARG A 45 -13.23 -7.82 -2.53
C ARG A 45 -13.57 -8.54 -1.23
N ILE A 46 -13.16 -8.01 -0.07
CA ILE A 46 -13.48 -8.61 1.25
C ILE A 46 -14.99 -8.61 1.51
N LEU A 47 -15.68 -7.52 1.15
CA LEU A 47 -17.10 -7.33 1.45
C LEU A 47 -18.05 -8.12 0.54
N HIS A 48 -17.55 -8.60 -0.61
CA HIS A 48 -18.33 -9.37 -1.58
C HIS A 48 -17.91 -10.84 -1.64
N VAL A 49 -17.16 -11.34 -0.64
CA VAL A 49 -16.90 -12.78 -0.52
C VAL A 49 -18.24 -13.50 -0.25
N GLU A 50 -18.60 -14.42 -1.13
CA GLU A 50 -19.78 -15.27 -0.97
C GLU A 50 -19.53 -16.36 0.09
N ASP A 51 -20.61 -16.86 0.71
CA ASP A 51 -20.62 -17.88 1.78
C ASP A 51 -19.96 -17.44 3.11
N ALA A 52 -20.07 -18.27 4.16
CA ALA A 52 -19.55 -17.99 5.50
C ALA A 52 -18.03 -17.71 5.45
N PRO A 53 -17.60 -16.43 5.48
CA PRO A 53 -16.26 -16.07 5.06
C PRO A 53 -15.26 -16.39 6.17
N GLU A 54 -14.36 -17.34 5.92
CA GLU A 54 -13.18 -17.56 6.75
C GLU A 54 -12.01 -16.72 6.22
N THR A 55 -11.05 -16.38 7.09
CA THR A 55 -9.89 -15.55 6.71
C THR A 55 -9.14 -16.09 5.48
N ALA A 56 -9.08 -17.40 5.32
CA ALA A 56 -8.46 -18.05 4.16
C ALA A 56 -9.10 -17.65 2.81
N SER A 57 -10.38 -17.31 2.80
CA SER A 57 -11.12 -16.86 1.61
C SER A 57 -10.59 -15.54 1.04
N PHE A 58 -9.85 -14.76 1.84
CA PHE A 58 -9.28 -13.48 1.41
C PHE A 58 -7.92 -13.63 0.71
N ARG A 59 -7.38 -14.86 0.65
CA ARG A 59 -6.08 -15.15 0.05
C ARG A 59 -5.96 -14.70 -1.42
N PRO A 60 -6.95 -14.89 -2.31
CA PRO A 60 -6.87 -14.42 -3.68
C PRO A 60 -6.76 -12.89 -3.76
N ALA A 61 -7.58 -12.16 -2.98
CA ALA A 61 -7.53 -10.71 -2.93
C ALA A 61 -6.15 -10.21 -2.46
N ALA A 62 -5.59 -10.83 -1.42
CA ALA A 62 -4.28 -10.50 -0.88
C ALA A 62 -3.17 -10.67 -1.94
N ILE A 63 -3.17 -11.77 -2.70
CA ILE A 63 -2.16 -12.02 -3.74
C ILE A 63 -2.32 -11.09 -4.92
N GLU A 64 -3.52 -10.94 -5.45
CA GLU A 64 -3.75 -10.15 -6.65
C GLU A 64 -3.47 -8.66 -6.42
N GLU A 65 -3.94 -8.08 -5.31
CA GLU A 65 -3.67 -6.66 -5.01
C GLU A 65 -2.18 -6.42 -4.72
N THR A 66 -1.50 -7.36 -4.05
CA THR A 66 -0.05 -7.27 -3.84
C THR A 66 0.72 -7.38 -5.16
N ALA A 67 0.31 -8.27 -6.06
CA ALA A 67 0.93 -8.42 -7.36
C ALA A 67 0.74 -7.17 -8.24
N GLU A 68 -0.47 -6.58 -8.22
CA GLU A 68 -0.74 -5.30 -8.90
C GLU A 68 0.05 -4.15 -8.29
N ALA A 69 0.24 -4.12 -6.96
CA ALA A 69 1.08 -3.11 -6.30
C ALA A 69 2.54 -3.22 -6.75
N ILE A 70 3.08 -4.44 -6.82
CA ILE A 70 4.43 -4.68 -7.36
C ILE A 70 4.52 -4.16 -8.80
N LEU A 71 3.55 -4.51 -9.65
CA LEU A 71 3.55 -4.07 -11.05
C LEU A 71 3.44 -2.54 -11.16
N ALA A 72 2.62 -1.92 -10.32
CA ALA A 72 2.43 -0.48 -10.28
C ALA A 72 3.70 0.28 -9.91
N THR A 73 4.67 -0.35 -9.23
CA THR A 73 5.99 0.27 -9.00
C THR A 73 6.79 0.51 -10.28
N ARG A 74 6.44 -0.16 -11.38
CA ARG A 74 7.10 -0.03 -12.69
C ARG A 74 6.22 0.66 -13.71
N LEU A 75 4.92 0.36 -13.72
CA LEU A 75 3.97 0.87 -14.71
C LEU A 75 3.04 1.97 -14.18
N ALA A 76 3.22 2.40 -12.92
CA ALA A 76 2.31 3.31 -12.24
C ALA A 76 0.85 2.82 -12.38
N ASP A 77 -0.04 3.64 -12.94
CA ASP A 77 -1.45 3.30 -13.11
C ASP A 77 -1.79 2.75 -14.50
N VAL A 78 -0.79 2.38 -15.30
CA VAL A 78 -0.97 1.73 -16.62
C VAL A 78 -1.36 0.26 -16.39
N SER A 79 -2.64 0.05 -16.10
CA SER A 79 -3.23 -1.26 -15.80
C SER A 79 -3.65 -2.04 -17.06
N ALA A 80 -4.06 -3.30 -16.89
CA ALA A 80 -4.57 -4.12 -17.99
C ALA A 80 -5.76 -3.48 -18.74
N PRO A 81 -6.77 -2.87 -18.08
CA PRO A 81 -7.78 -2.05 -18.75
C PRO A 81 -7.20 -0.94 -19.61
N VAL A 82 -6.28 -0.14 -19.06
CA VAL A 82 -5.67 0.99 -19.79
C VAL A 82 -4.98 0.48 -21.05
N LEU A 83 -4.14 -0.56 -20.95
CA LEU A 83 -3.46 -1.12 -22.12
C LEU A 83 -4.45 -1.59 -23.20
N ARG A 84 -5.53 -2.27 -22.81
CA ARG A 84 -6.57 -2.75 -23.74
C ARG A 84 -7.40 -1.62 -24.35
N GLU A 85 -7.81 -0.63 -23.57
CA GLU A 85 -8.54 0.57 -24.02
C GLU A 85 -7.72 1.35 -25.06
N HIS A 86 -6.40 1.33 -24.92
CA HIS A 86 -5.46 1.93 -25.87
C HIS A 86 -5.03 1.01 -27.02
N GLY A 87 -5.74 -0.11 -27.22
CA GLY A 87 -5.65 -0.94 -28.43
C GLY A 87 -4.64 -2.09 -28.38
N LEU A 88 -4.04 -2.40 -27.23
CA LEU A 88 -3.18 -3.58 -27.10
C LEU A 88 -4.02 -4.86 -27.04
N SER A 89 -3.50 -5.92 -27.66
CA SER A 89 -4.09 -7.25 -27.55
C SER A 89 -3.96 -7.80 -26.13
N ALA A 90 -4.79 -8.79 -25.78
CA ALA A 90 -4.69 -9.47 -24.49
C ALA A 90 -3.30 -10.11 -24.28
N GLU A 91 -2.70 -10.68 -25.33
CA GLU A 91 -1.36 -11.27 -25.24
C GLU A 91 -0.29 -10.21 -25.00
N ALA A 92 -0.29 -9.11 -25.77
CA ALA A 92 0.67 -8.03 -25.58
C ALA A 92 0.53 -7.37 -24.19
N THR A 93 -0.71 -7.20 -23.72
CA THR A 93 -1.02 -6.72 -22.37
C THR A 93 -0.39 -7.63 -21.31
N ARG A 94 -0.60 -8.95 -21.44
CA ARG A 94 -0.02 -9.95 -20.53
C ARG A 94 1.51 -9.93 -20.56
N GLU A 95 2.12 -9.88 -21.73
CA GLU A 95 3.58 -9.82 -21.89
C GLU A 95 4.20 -8.57 -21.26
N ILE A 96 3.56 -7.41 -21.40
CA ILE A 96 3.99 -6.15 -20.75
C ILE A 96 3.91 -6.30 -19.23
N ARG A 97 2.78 -6.81 -18.72
CA ARG A 97 2.56 -6.95 -17.27
C ARG A 97 3.53 -7.94 -16.63
N VAL A 98 3.78 -9.08 -17.27
CA VAL A 98 4.78 -10.04 -16.78
C VAL A 98 6.18 -9.42 -16.78
N ARG A 99 6.58 -8.69 -17.82
CA ARG A 99 7.89 -7.99 -17.83
C ARG A 99 8.00 -6.96 -16.71
N GLY A 100 6.96 -6.13 -16.52
CA GLY A 100 6.95 -5.15 -15.43
C GLY A 100 7.06 -5.80 -14.05
N PHE A 101 6.41 -6.95 -13.84
CA PHE A 101 6.54 -7.72 -12.60
C PHE A 101 7.97 -8.25 -12.40
N GLU A 102 8.60 -8.80 -13.45
CA GLU A 102 9.96 -9.35 -13.36
C GLU A 102 11.05 -8.27 -13.18
N GLU A 103 10.78 -7.03 -13.60
CA GLU A 103 11.67 -5.88 -13.38
C GLU A 103 11.59 -5.29 -11.96
N ALA A 104 10.57 -5.66 -11.18
CA ALA A 104 10.48 -5.22 -9.80
C ALA A 104 11.55 -5.93 -8.93
N PRO A 105 12.12 -5.26 -7.91
CA PRO A 105 13.23 -5.79 -7.13
C PRO A 105 12.68 -6.68 -6.00
N LEU A 106 11.79 -7.60 -6.35
CA LEU A 106 11.20 -8.56 -5.42
C LEU A 106 12.21 -9.69 -5.14
N PRO A 107 12.59 -9.92 -3.87
CA PRO A 107 13.45 -11.04 -3.53
C PRO A 107 12.82 -12.40 -3.86
N ASP A 108 13.66 -13.39 -4.18
CA ASP A 108 13.20 -14.75 -4.39
C ASP A 108 12.59 -15.33 -3.12
N SER A 109 11.35 -15.80 -3.24
CA SER A 109 10.60 -16.40 -2.14
C SER A 109 9.53 -17.34 -2.70
N PRO A 110 9.01 -18.30 -1.91
CA PRO A 110 7.88 -19.13 -2.32
C PRO A 110 6.63 -18.34 -2.73
N LEU A 111 6.50 -17.09 -2.25
CA LEU A 111 5.41 -16.19 -2.59
C LEU A 111 5.52 -15.63 -4.02
N ARG A 112 6.75 -15.50 -4.55
CA ARG A 112 7.01 -14.93 -5.89
C ARG A 112 6.25 -15.66 -6.98
N ASP A 113 6.20 -16.98 -6.92
CA ASP A 113 5.51 -17.79 -7.93
C ASP A 113 4.00 -17.54 -7.93
N SER A 114 3.37 -17.45 -6.75
CA SER A 114 1.94 -17.14 -6.63
C SER A 114 1.61 -15.73 -7.13
N LEU A 115 2.46 -14.74 -6.80
CA LEU A 115 2.29 -13.35 -7.26
C LEU A 115 2.45 -13.26 -8.78
N ARG A 116 3.45 -13.95 -9.34
CA ARG A 116 3.69 -14.01 -10.78
C ARG A 116 2.54 -14.70 -11.51
N GLU A 117 2.02 -15.79 -10.95
CA GLU A 117 0.87 -16.51 -11.50
C GLU A 117 -0.34 -15.59 -11.59
N ALA A 118 -0.61 -14.81 -10.54
CA ALA A 118 -1.70 -13.83 -10.51
C ALA A 118 -1.59 -12.74 -11.57
N ILE A 119 -0.38 -12.34 -11.98
CA ILE A 119 -0.18 -11.41 -13.12
C ILE A 119 -0.36 -12.10 -14.47
N SER A 120 0.01 -13.37 -14.55
CA SER A 120 0.08 -14.12 -15.81
C SER A 120 -1.22 -14.83 -16.19
N SER A 121 -2.20 -14.93 -15.28
CA SER A 121 -3.47 -15.60 -15.52
C SER A 121 -4.32 -14.82 -16.54
N LYS A 122 -5.22 -15.51 -17.26
CA LYS A 122 -6.11 -14.86 -18.23
C LYS A 122 -7.13 -13.94 -17.57
N ASP A 123 -7.46 -14.24 -16.32
CA ASP A 123 -8.41 -13.50 -15.49
C ASP A 123 -7.74 -12.32 -14.76
N ALA A 124 -6.39 -12.23 -14.80
CA ALA A 124 -5.60 -11.07 -14.36
C ALA A 124 -5.91 -9.78 -15.15
N ALA A 125 -6.88 -9.85 -16.06
CA ALA A 125 -7.35 -8.75 -16.87
C ALA A 125 -8.19 -7.79 -16.03
N GLY A 126 -7.60 -7.24 -14.96
CA GLY A 126 -8.20 -6.42 -13.91
C GLY A 126 -9.48 -5.77 -14.38
N GLU A 127 -10.60 -6.50 -14.26
CA GLU A 127 -11.87 -5.95 -14.70
C GLU A 127 -12.06 -4.69 -13.88
N PRO A 128 -12.61 -3.62 -14.46
CA PRO A 128 -13.06 -2.51 -13.64
C PRO A 128 -13.99 -3.12 -12.61
N VAL A 129 -13.51 -3.22 -11.37
CA VAL A 129 -14.36 -3.50 -10.22
C VAL A 129 -15.39 -2.41 -10.31
N ASP A 130 -16.65 -2.80 -10.51
CA ASP A 130 -17.75 -1.85 -10.54
C ASP A 130 -17.55 -0.94 -9.34
N GLU A 131 -17.39 0.36 -9.58
CA GLU A 131 -17.30 1.37 -8.53
C GLU A 131 -18.70 1.51 -7.91
N GLY A 132 -19.30 0.38 -7.50
CA GLY A 132 -20.44 0.36 -6.61
C GLY A 132 -20.09 1.21 -5.39
N GLU A 133 -21.12 1.78 -4.75
CA GLU A 133 -20.92 2.69 -3.63
C GLU A 133 -19.92 2.10 -2.63
N SER A 134 -18.74 2.74 -2.53
CA SER A 134 -17.76 2.34 -1.53
C SER A 134 -18.43 2.47 -0.17
N PRO A 135 -18.28 1.48 0.73
CA PRO A 135 -18.86 1.60 2.06
C PRO A 135 -18.35 2.89 2.70
N GLY A 136 -19.23 3.67 3.31
CA GLY A 136 -18.87 5.02 3.78
C GLY A 136 -17.69 5.05 4.77
N PHE A 137 -17.38 3.94 5.45
CA PHE A 137 -16.20 3.85 6.30
C PHE A 137 -14.87 3.82 5.51
N VAL A 138 -14.87 3.21 4.31
CA VAL A 138 -13.69 3.15 3.43
C VAL A 138 -13.38 4.54 2.90
N ASP A 139 -14.40 5.26 2.42
CA ASP A 139 -14.23 6.64 1.96
C ASP A 139 -13.80 7.57 3.09
N ALA A 140 -14.37 7.45 4.29
CA ALA A 140 -13.93 8.22 5.46
C ALA A 140 -12.45 8.02 5.78
N LEU A 141 -11.93 6.79 5.65
CA LEU A 141 -10.50 6.49 5.85
C LEU A 141 -9.62 7.06 4.74
N CYS A 142 -10.07 7.06 3.49
CA CYS A 142 -9.34 7.68 2.38
C CYS A 142 -9.37 9.22 2.45
N GLU A 143 -10.44 9.82 2.97
CA GLU A 143 -10.55 11.28 3.09
C GLU A 143 -9.81 11.83 4.31
N GLN A 144 -9.65 11.04 5.37
CA GLN A 144 -8.97 11.47 6.59
C GLN A 144 -7.43 11.34 6.43
N PRO A 145 -6.68 12.46 6.52
CA PRO A 145 -5.23 12.40 6.61
C PRO A 145 -4.80 11.82 7.96
N ARG A 146 -3.66 11.14 7.96
CA ARG A 146 -2.97 10.76 9.20
C ARG A 146 -2.55 11.98 10.00
N ALA A 147 -2.28 11.78 11.30
CA ALA A 147 -1.93 12.85 12.22
C ALA A 147 -0.63 13.61 11.91
N GLY A 148 0.19 13.16 10.96
CA GLY A 148 1.53 13.68 10.72
C GLY A 148 2.52 13.28 11.82
N VAL A 149 3.67 13.96 11.86
CA VAL A 149 4.70 13.68 12.88
C VAL A 149 4.32 14.36 14.18
N THR A 150 4.06 13.55 15.21
CA THR A 150 3.61 14.02 16.53
C THR A 150 4.47 13.44 17.64
N ALA A 151 4.78 14.27 18.64
CA ALA A 151 5.45 13.86 19.87
C ALA A 151 5.02 14.77 21.03
N PRO A 152 4.83 14.23 22.25
CA PRO A 152 4.51 15.05 23.43
C PRO A 152 5.50 16.20 23.61
N GLY A 153 4.98 17.39 23.92
CA GLY A 153 5.79 18.60 24.14
C GLY A 153 6.38 19.24 22.88
N THR A 154 6.12 18.70 21.69
CA THR A 154 6.61 19.25 20.40
C THR A 154 5.44 19.70 19.53
N SER A 155 5.63 20.75 18.73
CA SER A 155 4.67 21.15 17.70
C SER A 155 4.48 20.02 16.68
N ARG A 156 3.22 19.74 16.31
CA ARG A 156 2.89 18.80 15.23
C ARG A 156 3.47 19.29 13.91
N LEU A 157 4.08 18.39 13.14
CA LEU A 157 4.50 18.64 11.77
C LEU A 157 3.58 17.92 10.79
N MET A 158 2.87 18.70 9.99
CA MET A 158 2.06 18.20 8.86
C MET A 158 2.90 18.24 7.59
N LEU A 159 3.12 17.08 6.98
CA LEU A 159 3.85 16.95 5.73
C LEU A 159 2.89 16.97 4.55
N THR A 160 3.30 17.58 3.44
CA THR A 160 2.51 17.65 2.19
C THR A 160 3.28 17.02 1.04
N PRO A 161 2.65 16.22 0.16
CA PRO A 161 1.25 15.78 0.24
C PRO A 161 0.99 14.93 1.49
N THR A 162 -0.20 15.04 2.06
CA THR A 162 -0.61 14.27 3.24
C THR A 162 -0.91 12.84 2.85
N GLU A 163 -0.50 11.88 3.68
CA GLU A 163 -0.92 10.48 3.64
C GLU A 163 -2.29 10.31 4.28
N SER A 164 -3.22 9.62 3.60
CA SER A 164 -4.52 9.21 4.17
C SER A 164 -4.43 7.91 4.96
N HIS A 165 -5.45 7.58 5.75
CA HIS A 165 -5.52 6.22 6.33
C HIS A 165 -5.69 5.16 5.24
N GLY A 166 -6.36 5.47 4.14
CA GLY A 166 -6.46 4.57 2.98
C GLY A 166 -5.10 4.27 2.35
N ASP A 167 -4.26 5.29 2.14
CA ASP A 167 -2.87 5.13 1.68
C ASP A 167 -2.07 4.20 2.60
N HIS A 168 -2.11 4.50 3.90
CA HIS A 168 -1.34 3.78 4.90
C HIS A 168 -1.83 2.32 5.05
N CYS A 169 -3.13 2.10 5.25
CA CYS A 169 -3.68 0.75 5.40
C CYS A 169 -3.47 -0.10 4.15
N GLY A 170 -3.61 0.48 2.95
CA GLY A 170 -3.31 -0.20 1.70
C GLY A 170 -1.85 -0.66 1.64
N ALA A 171 -0.92 0.24 1.96
CA ALA A 171 0.51 -0.09 1.95
C ALA A 171 0.88 -1.14 3.00
N VAL A 172 0.35 -1.02 4.23
CA VAL A 172 0.57 -2.01 5.30
C VAL A 172 0.00 -3.38 4.93
N ALA A 173 -1.15 -3.44 4.27
CA ALA A 173 -1.71 -4.71 3.80
C ALA A 173 -0.79 -5.39 2.77
N VAL A 174 -0.30 -4.64 1.78
CA VAL A 174 0.66 -5.13 0.77
C VAL A 174 1.99 -5.55 1.43
N PHE A 175 2.51 -4.74 2.34
CA PHE A 175 3.74 -5.05 3.10
C PHE A 175 3.56 -6.32 3.92
N GLY A 176 2.41 -6.49 4.57
CA GLY A 176 2.07 -7.68 5.34
C GLY A 176 2.19 -8.95 4.50
N VAL A 177 1.62 -8.95 3.29
CA VAL A 177 1.72 -10.08 2.35
C VAL A 177 3.17 -10.33 1.95
N LEU A 178 3.93 -9.30 1.58
CA LEU A 178 5.33 -9.43 1.14
C LEU A 178 6.26 -9.95 2.25
N LEU A 179 6.01 -9.55 3.50
CA LEU A 179 6.85 -9.89 4.65
C LEU A 179 6.40 -11.18 5.35
N ALA A 180 5.19 -11.68 5.11
CA ALA A 180 4.67 -12.90 5.71
C ALA A 180 5.63 -14.12 5.61
N PRO A 181 6.30 -14.38 4.46
CA PRO A 181 7.28 -15.47 4.38
C PRO A 181 8.47 -15.35 5.34
N LEU A 182 8.86 -14.13 5.75
CA LEU A 182 9.99 -13.91 6.65
C LEU A 182 9.71 -14.32 8.09
N PHE A 183 8.44 -14.24 8.49
CA PHE A 183 8.00 -14.57 9.84
C PHE A 183 7.19 -15.86 9.91
N GLY A 184 6.84 -16.44 8.76
CA GLY A 184 6.01 -17.65 8.65
C GLY A 184 4.52 -17.37 8.90
N ALA A 185 4.05 -16.17 8.56
CA ALA A 185 2.67 -15.76 8.76
C ALA A 185 1.75 -16.18 7.61
N ASP A 186 0.45 -16.26 7.90
CA ASP A 186 -0.57 -16.41 6.86
C ASP A 186 -0.81 -15.08 6.10
N VAL A 187 -0.70 -15.12 4.78
CA VAL A 187 -0.82 -13.93 3.93
C VAL A 187 -2.22 -13.31 3.98
N ALA A 188 -3.28 -14.12 4.04
CA ALA A 188 -4.65 -13.62 4.04
C ALA A 188 -4.97 -12.89 5.36
N THR A 189 -4.50 -13.46 6.47
CA THR A 189 -4.60 -12.86 7.80
C THR A 189 -3.84 -11.54 7.85
N THR A 190 -2.56 -11.51 7.43
CA THR A 190 -1.77 -10.27 7.44
C THR A 190 -2.34 -9.17 6.54
N TYR A 191 -2.90 -9.53 5.40
CA TYR A 191 -3.58 -8.61 4.51
C TYR A 191 -4.83 -8.00 5.17
N LEU A 192 -5.66 -8.82 5.82
CA LEU A 192 -6.85 -8.36 6.53
C LEU A 192 -6.49 -7.45 7.73
N ILE A 193 -5.43 -7.79 8.48
CA ILE A 193 -4.91 -6.92 9.55
C ILE A 193 -4.54 -5.54 8.96
N GLY A 194 -3.78 -5.52 7.87
CA GLY A 194 -3.35 -4.28 7.22
C GLY A 194 -4.53 -3.42 6.75
N LEU A 195 -5.58 -4.01 6.18
CA LEU A 195 -6.79 -3.28 5.79
C LEU A 195 -7.57 -2.72 7.00
N ALA A 196 -7.63 -3.46 8.11
CA ALA A 196 -8.56 -3.17 9.21
C ALA A 196 -7.96 -2.46 10.43
N HIS A 197 -6.64 -2.38 10.58
CA HIS A 197 -6.03 -1.90 11.83
C HIS A 197 -6.38 -0.44 12.22
N HIS A 198 -6.65 0.44 11.24
CA HIS A 198 -7.18 1.79 11.48
C HIS A 198 -8.70 1.91 11.31
N LEU A 199 -9.46 0.82 11.34
CA LEU A 199 -10.92 0.87 11.15
C LEU A 199 -11.62 1.84 12.12
N HIS A 200 -11.10 1.98 13.33
CA HIS A 200 -11.58 2.95 14.32
C HIS A 200 -11.51 4.41 13.83
N ASN A 201 -10.56 4.75 12.95
CA ASN A 201 -10.40 6.08 12.39
C ASN A 201 -11.46 6.46 11.35
N ALA A 202 -12.28 5.52 10.89
CA ALA A 202 -13.43 5.86 10.06
C ALA A 202 -14.43 6.77 10.79
N THR A 203 -14.40 6.79 12.13
CA THR A 203 -15.24 7.68 12.93
C THR A 203 -14.49 8.51 13.97
N LEU A 204 -13.23 8.15 14.25
CA LEU A 204 -12.37 8.85 15.19
C LEU A 204 -11.26 9.61 14.46
N PRO A 205 -11.17 10.95 14.60
CA PRO A 205 -10.03 11.70 14.07
C PRO A 205 -8.70 11.23 14.65
N ASP A 206 -7.67 11.14 13.80
CA ASP A 206 -6.33 10.72 14.22
C ASP A 206 -5.64 11.78 15.09
N ALA A 207 -5.57 11.48 16.39
CA ALA A 207 -4.95 12.30 17.41
C ALA A 207 -3.41 12.27 17.33
N GLY A 208 -2.83 11.22 16.75
CA GLY A 208 -1.40 10.92 16.80
C GLY A 208 -0.88 10.72 18.22
N HIS A 209 0.41 10.34 18.31
CA HIS A 209 1.06 9.98 19.57
C HIS A 209 0.94 11.06 20.67
N ALA A 210 1.05 12.34 20.30
CA ALA A 210 0.90 13.43 21.28
C ALA A 210 -0.53 13.51 21.85
N GLY A 211 -1.54 13.23 21.03
CA GLY A 211 -2.93 13.18 21.47
C GLY A 211 -3.22 11.94 22.31
N ASP A 212 -2.68 10.77 21.93
CA ASP A 212 -2.84 9.52 22.67
C ASP A 212 -2.32 9.63 24.11
N VAL A 213 -1.17 10.30 24.29
CA VAL A 213 -0.61 10.56 25.63
C VAL A 213 -1.53 11.47 26.47
N ILE A 214 -2.24 12.41 25.84
CA ILE A 214 -3.21 13.27 26.54
C ILE A 214 -4.49 12.49 26.89
N LEU A 215 -4.94 11.62 25.99
CA LEU A 215 -6.10 10.75 26.22
C LEU A 215 -5.85 9.74 27.35
N GLY A 216 -4.61 9.29 27.51
CA GLY A 216 -4.18 8.42 28.61
C GLY A 216 -5.02 7.15 28.68
N ASP A 217 -5.47 6.79 29.89
CA ASP A 217 -6.28 5.58 30.15
C ASP A 217 -7.61 5.54 29.36
N SER A 218 -8.07 6.67 28.81
CA SER A 218 -9.30 6.74 28.00
C SER A 218 -9.08 6.35 26.53
N ALA A 219 -7.84 6.28 26.05
CA ALA A 219 -7.53 6.04 24.64
C ALA A 219 -8.09 4.69 24.14
N GLY A 220 -7.88 3.61 24.91
CA GLY A 220 -8.37 2.28 24.54
C GLY A 220 -9.89 2.24 24.36
N ALA A 221 -10.64 2.75 25.35
CA ALA A 221 -12.10 2.80 25.30
C ALA A 221 -12.63 3.62 24.11
N LEU A 222 -11.92 4.69 23.72
CA LEU A 222 -12.29 5.51 22.57
C LEU A 222 -12.02 4.80 21.24
N ILE A 223 -10.88 4.11 21.12
CA ILE A 223 -10.52 3.30 19.96
C ILE A 223 -11.54 2.17 19.78
N ASP A 224 -11.88 1.46 20.85
CA ASP A 224 -12.86 0.37 20.81
C ASP A 224 -14.25 0.88 20.39
N ALA A 225 -14.72 1.98 20.98
CA ALA A 225 -15.99 2.58 20.59
C ALA A 225 -16.02 3.04 19.12
N GLY A 226 -14.90 3.57 18.61
CA GLY A 226 -14.73 3.95 17.21
C GLY A 226 -14.76 2.73 16.28
N ARG A 227 -14.07 1.64 16.65
CA ARG A 227 -14.06 0.37 15.92
C ARG A 227 -15.46 -0.23 15.84
N GLU A 228 -16.14 -0.38 16.98
CA GLU A 228 -17.51 -0.90 17.05
C GLU A 228 -18.50 -0.05 16.23
N ARG A 229 -18.26 1.26 16.13
CA ARG A 229 -19.07 2.13 15.29
C ARG A 229 -18.87 1.88 13.80
N ALA A 230 -17.63 1.67 13.38
CA ALA A 230 -17.30 1.36 11.99
C ALA A 230 -17.77 -0.06 11.59
N MET A 231 -17.65 -1.04 12.50
CA MET A 231 -18.12 -2.42 12.30
C MET A 231 -19.61 -2.52 11.94
N ARG A 232 -20.46 -1.57 12.38
CA ARG A 232 -21.89 -1.52 12.01
C ARG A 232 -22.15 -1.34 10.52
N ALA A 233 -21.16 -0.86 9.76
CA ALA A 233 -21.26 -0.74 8.30
C ALA A 233 -20.74 -1.98 7.55
N ILE A 234 -20.26 -2.99 8.28
CA ILE A 234 -19.69 -4.23 7.74
C ILE A 234 -20.71 -5.37 7.99
N PRO A 235 -20.95 -6.26 7.00
CA PRO A 235 -21.78 -7.46 7.18
C PRO A 235 -21.36 -8.30 8.41
N GLU A 236 -22.33 -8.79 9.17
CA GLU A 236 -22.10 -9.49 10.45
C GLU A 236 -21.22 -10.73 10.30
N GLU A 237 -21.33 -11.42 9.18
CA GLU A 237 -20.53 -12.60 8.83
C GLU A 237 -19.02 -12.32 8.73
N LEU A 238 -18.63 -11.06 8.51
CA LEU A 238 -17.22 -10.64 8.45
C LEU A 238 -16.69 -10.15 9.80
N HIS A 239 -17.53 -10.05 10.83
CA HIS A 239 -17.11 -9.50 12.13
C HIS A 239 -16.07 -10.39 12.80
N ASP A 240 -16.34 -11.69 12.89
CA ASP A 240 -15.42 -12.65 13.53
C ASP A 240 -14.03 -12.70 12.86
N PRO A 241 -13.91 -12.83 11.51
CA PRO A 241 -12.62 -12.74 10.83
C PRO A 241 -11.87 -11.43 11.11
N ILE A 242 -12.56 -10.30 11.09
CA ILE A 242 -11.95 -8.97 11.32
C ILE A 242 -11.47 -8.85 12.77
N HIS A 243 -12.28 -9.22 13.75
CA HIS A 243 -11.88 -9.19 15.15
C HIS A 243 -10.70 -10.14 15.42
N SER A 244 -10.73 -11.36 14.85
CA SER A 244 -9.64 -12.32 14.98
C SER A 244 -8.34 -11.78 14.38
N ALA A 245 -8.41 -11.10 13.23
CA ALA A 245 -7.25 -10.44 12.64
C ALA A 245 -6.73 -9.32 13.55
N LEU A 246 -7.61 -8.42 14.01
CA LEU A 246 -7.23 -7.26 14.81
C LEU A 246 -6.63 -7.62 16.17
N ALA A 247 -6.94 -8.78 16.74
CA ALA A 247 -6.31 -9.27 17.97
C ALA A 247 -4.77 -9.39 17.84
N HIS A 248 -4.25 -9.62 16.64
CA HIS A 248 -2.81 -9.68 16.39
C HIS A 248 -2.10 -8.33 16.50
N THR A 249 -2.83 -7.21 16.59
CA THR A 249 -2.25 -5.87 16.75
C THR A 249 -1.82 -5.57 18.19
N GLU A 250 -2.18 -6.43 19.14
CA GLU A 250 -2.02 -6.22 20.59
C GLU A 250 -0.80 -6.94 21.19
N HIS A 251 -0.07 -7.73 20.40
CA HIS A 251 1.05 -8.55 20.87
C HIS A 251 2.12 -8.74 19.79
N VAL A 252 3.25 -9.40 20.08
CA VAL A 252 4.35 -9.65 19.11
C VAL A 252 4.77 -11.13 19.07
N ASP A 253 3.89 -11.99 19.56
CA ASP A 253 4.24 -13.35 19.97
C ASP A 253 3.97 -14.36 18.85
N SER A 254 3.08 -14.02 17.91
CA SER A 254 2.74 -14.83 16.73
C SER A 254 3.43 -14.33 15.45
N PRO A 255 3.56 -15.19 14.42
CA PRO A 255 4.01 -14.80 13.10
C PRO A 255 3.25 -13.61 12.48
N GLU A 256 1.92 -13.63 12.55
CA GLU A 256 1.02 -12.60 12.00
C GLU A 256 1.26 -11.26 12.66
N ALA A 257 1.36 -11.26 13.99
CA ALA A 257 1.59 -10.07 14.78
C ALA A 257 2.96 -9.43 14.49
N ARG A 258 4.02 -10.24 14.40
CA ARG A 258 5.36 -9.77 14.01
C ARG A 258 5.38 -9.19 12.61
N THR A 259 4.66 -9.83 11.68
CA THR A 259 4.56 -9.39 10.29
C THR A 259 3.83 -8.05 10.20
N PHE A 260 2.70 -7.92 10.89
CA PHE A 260 1.96 -6.66 10.98
C PHE A 260 2.81 -5.52 11.57
N HIS A 261 3.45 -5.73 12.72
CA HIS A 261 4.26 -4.70 13.35
C HIS A 261 5.48 -4.31 12.50
N ALA A 262 6.07 -5.26 11.77
CA ALA A 262 7.12 -4.94 10.80
C ALA A 262 6.57 -4.09 9.64
N ALA A 263 5.41 -4.46 9.08
CA ALA A 263 4.76 -3.73 8.01
C ALA A 263 4.37 -2.29 8.41
N ASP A 264 3.66 -2.10 9.53
CA ASP A 264 3.27 -0.76 10.04
C ASP A 264 4.48 0.13 10.32
N ALA A 265 5.51 -0.42 11.00
CA ALA A 265 6.70 0.35 11.33
C ALA A 265 7.49 0.75 10.08
N LEU A 266 7.67 -0.17 9.13
CA LEU A 266 8.39 0.13 7.88
C LEU A 266 7.65 1.16 7.05
N ASP A 267 6.34 1.01 6.89
CA ASP A 267 5.54 1.97 6.12
C ASP A 267 5.70 3.40 6.66
N ARG A 268 5.54 3.57 7.98
CA ARG A 268 5.71 4.87 8.64
C ARG A 268 7.11 5.44 8.50
N VAL A 269 8.15 4.61 8.59
CA VAL A 269 9.54 5.07 8.46
C VAL A 269 9.86 5.44 7.01
N LEU A 270 9.42 4.62 6.05
CA LEU A 270 9.66 4.84 4.63
C LEU A 270 8.87 6.06 4.11
N GLU A 271 7.68 6.31 4.66
CA GLU A 271 6.90 7.54 4.44
C GLU A 271 7.73 8.80 4.81
N ILE A 272 8.34 8.81 5.99
CA ILE A 272 9.20 9.93 6.41
C ILE A 272 10.49 9.98 5.61
N ALA A 273 11.08 8.83 5.28
CA ALA A 273 12.27 8.75 4.45
C ALA A 273 12.02 9.34 3.05
N TRP A 274 10.82 9.13 2.48
CA TRP A 274 10.41 9.73 1.21
C TRP A 274 10.35 11.26 1.30
N HIS A 275 9.76 11.80 2.37
CA HIS A 275 9.74 13.26 2.58
C HIS A 275 11.15 13.83 2.75
N ALA A 276 12.02 13.15 3.50
CA ALA A 276 13.41 13.55 3.66
C ALA A 276 14.17 13.54 2.32
N GLN A 277 14.00 12.48 1.52
CA GLN A 277 14.59 12.37 0.18
C GLN A 277 14.09 13.49 -0.75
N THR A 278 12.79 13.79 -0.73
CA THR A 278 12.21 14.85 -1.56
C THR A 278 12.73 16.23 -1.16
N ALA A 279 12.96 16.46 0.13
CA ALA A 279 13.52 17.71 0.63
C ALA A 279 15.00 17.91 0.24
N ASP A 280 15.73 16.82 0.02
CA ASP A 280 17.13 16.81 -0.41
C ASP A 280 17.30 16.76 -1.94
N PHE A 281 16.20 16.66 -2.69
CA PHE A 281 16.22 16.52 -4.14
C PHE A 281 16.82 17.77 -4.81
N SER A 282 17.81 17.54 -5.68
CA SER A 282 18.55 18.60 -6.38
C SER A 282 18.44 18.44 -7.90
N LEU A 283 18.86 19.49 -8.62
CA LEU A 283 18.90 19.45 -10.09
C LEU A 283 19.91 18.41 -10.60
N ASP A 284 21.07 18.30 -9.96
CA ASP A 284 22.12 17.35 -10.35
C ASP A 284 21.62 15.91 -10.23
N VAL A 285 20.90 15.60 -9.14
CA VAL A 285 20.23 14.29 -8.98
C VAL A 285 19.24 14.04 -10.12
N ALA A 286 18.44 15.05 -10.51
CA ALA A 286 17.49 14.92 -11.61
C ALA A 286 18.18 14.65 -12.96
N LEU A 287 19.24 15.39 -13.27
CA LEU A 287 19.93 15.33 -14.56
C LEU A 287 20.83 14.09 -14.66
N ASP A 288 21.62 13.81 -13.63
CA ASP A 288 22.67 12.81 -13.68
C ASP A 288 22.19 11.42 -13.21
N GLU A 289 21.45 11.35 -12.11
CA GLU A 289 21.01 10.06 -11.54
C GLU A 289 19.73 9.55 -12.20
N TYR A 290 18.73 10.42 -12.34
CA TYR A 290 17.44 10.05 -12.95
C TYR A 290 17.42 10.21 -14.47
N ASN A 291 18.52 10.70 -15.07
CA ASN A 291 18.65 10.89 -16.52
C ASN A 291 17.42 11.61 -17.11
N LEU A 292 17.05 12.76 -16.54
CA LEU A 292 15.86 13.51 -16.96
C LEU A 292 15.84 13.75 -18.49
N VAL A 293 17.00 14.03 -19.07
CA VAL A 293 17.22 14.08 -20.54
C VAL A 293 17.66 12.70 -21.04
N HIS A 294 16.70 11.78 -21.01
CA HIS A 294 16.89 10.38 -21.36
C HIS A 294 17.08 10.12 -22.85
N GLU A 295 17.52 8.91 -23.17
CA GLU A 295 17.69 8.44 -24.54
C GLU A 295 16.39 8.53 -25.34
N GLY A 296 16.47 9.17 -26.51
CA GLY A 296 15.33 9.36 -27.38
C GLY A 296 15.66 10.21 -28.60
N PHE A 297 14.70 10.32 -29.53
CA PHE A 297 14.91 11.01 -30.80
C PHE A 297 15.32 12.50 -30.65
N ALA A 298 14.99 13.11 -29.50
CA ALA A 298 15.23 14.52 -29.22
C ALA A 298 16.43 14.77 -28.29
N GLN A 299 17.09 13.73 -27.79
CA GLN A 299 18.11 13.85 -26.72
C GLN A 299 19.23 14.82 -27.13
N ASP A 300 19.82 14.63 -28.31
CA ASP A 300 20.89 15.50 -28.82
C ASP A 300 20.48 16.98 -28.88
N TRP A 301 19.22 17.26 -29.22
CA TRP A 301 18.71 18.62 -29.25
C TRP A 301 18.50 19.18 -27.85
N GLN A 302 17.90 18.39 -26.96
CA GLN A 302 17.65 18.77 -25.56
C GLN A 302 18.97 19.03 -24.82
N GLN A 303 20.01 18.22 -25.06
CA GLN A 303 21.33 18.45 -24.49
C GLN A 303 21.94 19.78 -24.96
N ARG A 304 21.86 20.11 -26.26
CA ARG A 304 22.30 21.42 -26.76
C ARG A 304 21.55 22.60 -26.14
N VAL A 305 20.27 22.41 -25.79
CA VAL A 305 19.49 23.43 -25.07
C VAL A 305 20.05 23.62 -23.67
N LEU A 306 20.38 22.53 -22.96
CA LEU A 306 21.00 22.61 -21.63
C LEU A 306 22.37 23.29 -21.68
N ASP A 307 23.24 22.89 -22.61
CA ASP A 307 24.58 23.45 -22.78
C ASP A 307 24.56 24.96 -23.10
N ALA A 308 23.50 25.44 -23.77
CA ALA A 308 23.30 26.85 -24.09
C ALA A 308 22.56 27.65 -22.99
N SER A 309 22.17 26.99 -21.89
CA SER A 309 21.38 27.57 -20.80
C SER A 309 22.22 27.80 -19.54
N ILE A 310 21.58 28.35 -18.49
CA ILE A 310 22.21 28.60 -17.17
C ILE A 310 22.41 27.34 -16.34
N PHE A 311 22.03 26.17 -16.86
CA PHE A 311 22.18 24.86 -16.21
C PHE A 311 23.45 24.13 -16.69
N SER A 312 24.40 24.86 -17.27
CA SER A 312 25.71 24.37 -17.72
C SER A 312 26.78 24.47 -16.64
#